data_AF-A0A9D0X7V2-F1
#
_entry.id   AF-A0A9D0X7V2-F1
#
_cell.length_a   1.000
_cell.length_b   1.000
_cell.length_c   1.000
_cell.angle_alpha   90.00
_cell.angle_beta   90.00
_cell.angle_gamma   90.00
#
_symmetry.space_group_name_H-M   'P 1'
#
loop_
_entity.id
_entity.type
_entity.pdbx_description
1 polymer ?
#
loop_
_entity_poly.entity_id
_entity_poly.type
_entity_poly.pdbx_seq_one_letter_code
_entity_poly.pdbx_strand_id
1 'polypeptide(L)'
;MMRLSWFNVVSLTLGFAFLYIPMVILVIYSFNKSKLVTVWAGFSTKWYGELMQNEAFLNAAWVTLKVAVISSSIATVLGTMAALVLVRSGRFVGRTLF
;
A
#
# COMPACT_ATOMS: atom_id res chain seq x y z
N MET A 1 -30.38 -3.92 -1.39
CA MET A 1 -29.80 -4.65 -0.25
C MET A 1 -28.91 -5.76 -0.80
N MET A 2 -27.58 -5.65 -0.67
CA MET A 2 -26.65 -6.69 -1.15
C MET A 2 -26.97 -8.01 -0.46
N ARG A 3 -27.50 -8.99 -1.21
CA ARG A 3 -27.57 -10.37 -0.72
C ARG A 3 -26.15 -10.91 -0.74
N LEU A 4 -25.47 -10.84 0.40
CA LEU A 4 -24.20 -11.53 0.62
C LEU A 4 -24.46 -13.02 0.51
N SER A 5 -24.34 -13.55 -0.70
CA SER A 5 -24.33 -14.99 -0.94
C SER A 5 -23.16 -15.59 -0.18
N TRP A 6 -23.37 -16.75 0.44
CA TRP A 6 -22.34 -17.46 1.18
C TRP A 6 -21.08 -17.69 0.32
N PHE A 7 -21.25 -17.92 -0.99
CA PHE A 7 -20.16 -17.98 -1.95
C PHE A 7 -19.33 -16.69 -1.99
N ASN A 8 -19.97 -15.52 -2.09
CA ASN A 8 -19.28 -14.23 -2.13
C ASN A 8 -18.51 -13.95 -0.84
N VAL A 9 -19.10 -14.31 0.31
CA VAL A 9 -18.44 -14.17 1.61
C VAL A 9 -17.19 -15.03 1.67
N VAL A 10 -17.30 -16.31 1.31
CA VAL A 10 -16.17 -17.25 1.32
C VAL A 10 -15.07 -16.80 0.36
N SER A 11 -15.42 -16.40 -0.86
CA SER A 11 -14.43 -15.90 -1.84
C SER A 11 -13.72 -14.65 -1.36
N LEU A 12 -14.44 -13.68 -0.78
CA LEU A 12 -13.84 -12.47 -0.20
C LEU A 12 -12.93 -12.82 0.97
N THR A 13 -13.37 -13.68 1.90
CA THR A 13 -12.58 -14.09 3.05
C THR A 13 -11.30 -14.80 2.64
N LEU A 14 -11.36 -15.74 1.69
CA LEU A 14 -10.17 -16.44 1.20
C LEU A 14 -9.22 -15.50 0.44
N GLY A 15 -9.76 -14.61 -0.39
CA GLY A 15 -8.96 -13.61 -1.11
C GLY A 15 -8.21 -12.68 -0.15
N PHE A 16 -8.91 -12.14 0.85
CA PHE A 16 -8.28 -11.31 1.87
C PHE A 16 -7.31 -12.10 2.74
N ALA A 17 -7.65 -13.31 3.18
CA ALA A 17 -6.75 -14.15 3.95
C ALA A 17 -5.44 -14.39 3.19
N PHE A 18 -5.52 -14.73 1.90
CA PHE A 18 -4.33 -14.92 1.06
C PHE A 18 -3.44 -13.67 0.98
N LEU A 19 -4.03 -12.48 0.85
CA LEU A 19 -3.28 -11.21 0.79
C LEU A 19 -2.69 -10.82 2.15
N TYR A 20 -3.42 -11.03 3.25
CA TYR A 20 -3.04 -10.54 4.57
C TYR A 20 -2.19 -11.53 5.38
N ILE A 21 -2.33 -12.84 5.19
CA ILE A 21 -1.47 -13.85 5.87
C ILE A 21 0.02 -13.55 5.70
N PRO A 22 0.59 -13.31 4.50
CA PRO A 22 2.01 -13.02 4.36
C PRO A 22 2.41 -11.71 5.03
N MET A 23 1.53 -10.70 5.03
CA MET A 23 1.76 -9.45 5.75
C MET A 23 1.82 -9.67 7.27
N VAL A 24 0.91 -10.48 7.82
CA VAL A 24 0.89 -10.83 9.25
C VAL A 24 2.14 -11.64 9.62
N ILE A 25 2.55 -12.59 8.78
CA ILE A 25 3.79 -13.35 8.98
C ILE A 25 4.99 -12.40 9.04
N LEU A 26 5.09 -11.43 8.12
CA LEU A 26 6.14 -10.42 8.12
C LEU A 26 6.15 -9.61 9.41
N VAL A 27 4.99 -9.19 9.92
CA VAL A 27 4.86 -8.50 11.21
C VAL A 27 5.29 -9.39 12.37
N ILE A 28 4.95 -10.67 12.39
CA ILE A 28 5.41 -11.59 13.43
C ILE A 28 6.93 -11.71 13.40
N TYR A 29 7.52 -11.84 12.22
CA TYR A 29 8.96 -11.94 12.04
C TYR A 29 9.72 -10.62 12.29
N SER A 30 9.08 -9.45 12.18
CA SER A 30 9.74 -8.18 12.54
C SER A 30 10.08 -8.11 14.03
N PHE A 31 9.42 -8.91 14.86
CA PHE A 31 9.77 -9.10 16.27
C PHE A 31 10.80 -10.23 16.52
N ASN A 32 11.34 -10.89 15.49
CA ASN A 32 12.37 -11.91 15.68
C ASN A 32 13.74 -11.25 15.86
N LYS A 33 14.47 -11.62 16.92
CA LYS A 33 15.84 -11.14 17.17
C LYS A 33 16.84 -11.59 16.10
N SER A 34 16.57 -12.71 15.42
CA SER A 34 17.43 -13.28 14.38
C SER A 34 17.33 -12.51 13.06
N LYS A 35 18.46 -12.39 12.34
CA LYS A 35 18.48 -11.95 10.93
C LYS A 35 17.97 -13.02 9.96
N LEU A 36 17.95 -14.28 10.38
CA LEU A 36 17.49 -15.41 9.58
C LEU A 36 16.05 -15.76 9.98
N VAL A 37 15.14 -15.66 9.01
CA VAL A 37 13.71 -16.02 9.16
C VAL A 37 13.51 -17.49 9.54
N THR A 38 14.51 -18.34 9.24
CA THR A 38 14.51 -19.78 9.54
C THR A 38 14.83 -20.13 11.01
N VAL A 39 15.38 -19.19 11.78
CA VAL A 39 15.75 -19.42 13.19
C VAL A 39 15.02 -18.45 14.09
N TRP A 40 14.11 -18.96 14.92
CA TRP A 40 13.41 -18.16 15.92
C TRP A 40 14.32 -17.93 17.14
N ALA A 41 14.93 -16.74 17.23
CA ALA A 41 15.86 -16.40 18.31
C ALA A 41 15.20 -15.66 19.50
N GLY A 42 13.86 -15.65 19.54
CA GLY A 42 13.05 -14.98 20.56
C GLY A 42 12.49 -13.62 20.13
N PHE A 43 11.57 -13.11 20.94
CA PHE A 43 10.91 -11.81 20.73
C PHE A 43 11.86 -10.64 21.03
N SER A 44 11.94 -9.66 20.12
CA SER A 44 12.81 -8.50 20.21
C SER A 44 12.30 -7.34 19.35
N THR A 45 12.34 -6.13 19.88
CA THR A 45 12.04 -4.89 19.16
C THR A 45 13.30 -4.19 18.63
N LYS A 46 14.46 -4.87 18.68
CA LYS A 46 15.78 -4.33 18.33
C LYS A 46 15.79 -3.62 16.96
N TRP A 47 15.15 -4.20 15.95
CA TRP A 47 15.14 -3.65 14.58
C TRP A 47 14.45 -2.30 14.49
N TYR A 48 13.42 -2.05 15.31
CA TYR A 48 12.77 -0.74 15.36
C TYR A 48 13.71 0.33 15.92
N GLY A 49 14.50 -0.02 16.94
CA GLY A 49 15.54 0.86 17.48
C GLY A 49 16.68 1.13 16.50
N GLU A 50 17.18 0.08 15.83
CA GLU A 50 18.21 0.22 14.79
C GLU A 50 17.72 1.08 13.61
N LEU A 51 16.45 0.96 13.22
CA LEU A 51 15.85 1.75 12.15
C LEU A 51 15.79 3.25 12.51
N MET A 52 15.50 3.59 13.77
CA MET A 52 15.51 4.98 14.25
C MET A 52 16.93 5.57 14.31
N GLN A 53 17.97 4.76 14.42
CA GLN A 53 19.37 5.22 14.42
C GLN A 53 19.95 5.31 13.00
N ASN A 54 19.26 4.77 11.99
CA ASN A 54 19.71 4.79 10.61
C ASN A 54 19.24 6.07 9.91
N GLU A 55 20.02 7.14 10.02
CA GLU A 55 19.71 8.43 9.40
C GLU A 55 19.55 8.32 7.88
N ALA A 56 20.34 7.49 7.20
CA ALA A 56 20.22 7.30 5.76
C ALA A 56 18.84 6.72 5.39
N PHE A 57 18.35 5.73 6.14
CA PHE A 57 17.04 5.15 5.95
C PHE A 57 15.92 6.17 6.23
N LEU A 58 16.02 6.91 7.34
CA LEU A 58 15.03 7.94 7.71
C LEU A 58 14.97 9.07 6.68
N ASN A 59 16.12 9.53 6.19
CA ASN A 59 16.20 10.56 5.15
C ASN A 59 15.57 10.05 3.84
N ALA A 60 15.86 8.82 3.43
CA ALA A 60 15.25 8.22 2.24
C ALA A 60 13.72 8.09 2.38
N ALA A 61 13.23 7.69 3.55
CA ALA A 61 11.80 7.61 3.85
C ALA A 61 11.14 9.01 3.77
N TRP A 62 11.80 10.04 4.28
CA TRP A 62 11.30 11.41 4.23
C TRP A 62 11.23 11.98 2.82
N VAL A 63 12.26 11.73 2.00
CA VAL A 63 12.26 12.10 0.58
C VAL A 63 11.12 11.38 -0.15
N THR A 64 10.97 10.07 0.07
CA THR A 64 9.89 9.28 -0.53
C THR A 64 8.52 9.83 -0.17
N LEU A 65 8.29 10.15 1.10
CA LEU A 65 7.03 10.71 1.57
C LEU A 65 6.73 12.06 0.92
N LYS A 66 7.71 12.97 0.86
CA LYS A 66 7.56 14.27 0.18
C LYS A 66 7.20 14.11 -1.29
N VAL A 67 7.93 13.24 -1.99
CA VAL A 67 7.69 12.98 -3.42
C VAL A 67 6.31 12.37 -3.62
N ALA A 68 5.91 11.39 -2.79
CA ALA A 68 4.61 10.75 -2.87
C ALA A 68 3.46 11.76 -2.66
N VAL A 69 3.55 12.64 -1.67
CA VAL A 69 2.52 13.65 -1.39
C VAL A 69 2.38 14.64 -2.55
N ILE A 70 3.50 15.18 -3.04
CA ILE A 70 3.48 16.15 -4.14
C ILE A 70 2.96 15.49 -5.42
N SER A 71 3.50 14.32 -5.77
CA SER A 71 3.14 13.59 -6.98
C SER A 71 1.67 13.18 -6.99
N SER A 72 1.18 12.56 -5.90
CA SER A 72 -0.22 12.14 -5.79
C SER A 72 -1.18 13.32 -5.80
N SER A 73 -0.83 14.46 -5.19
CA SER A 73 -1.65 15.67 -5.22
C SER A 73 -1.78 16.23 -6.63
N ILE A 74 -0.67 16.39 -7.34
CA ILE A 74 -0.67 16.87 -8.73
C ILE A 74 -1.44 15.90 -9.63
N ALA A 75 -1.17 14.59 -9.51
CA ALA A 75 -1.87 13.56 -10.27
C ALA A 75 -3.39 13.58 -10.01
N THR A 76 -3.81 13.81 -8.77
CA THR A 76 -5.23 13.90 -8.40
C THR A 76 -5.87 15.14 -9.01
N VAL A 77 -5.22 16.30 -8.96
CA VAL A 77 -5.75 17.54 -9.57
C VAL A 77 -5.88 17.37 -11.09
N LEU A 78 -4.81 16.95 -11.75
CA LEU A 78 -4.81 16.75 -13.20
C LEU A 78 -5.78 15.65 -13.63
N GLY A 79 -5.80 14.52 -12.91
CA GLY A 79 -6.73 13.42 -13.15
C GLY A 79 -8.19 13.84 -12.96
N THR A 80 -8.48 14.66 -11.96
CA THR A 80 -9.83 15.21 -11.73
C THR A 80 -10.24 16.16 -12.86
N MET A 81 -9.34 17.06 -13.29
CA MET A 81 -9.60 17.95 -14.42
C MET A 81 -9.88 17.15 -15.71
N ALA A 82 -9.06 16.14 -16.00
CA ALA A 82 -9.26 15.25 -17.15
C ALA A 82 -10.60 14.50 -17.06
N ALA A 83 -10.92 13.93 -15.90
CA ALA A 83 -12.18 13.24 -15.66
C ALA A 83 -13.39 14.16 -15.84
N LEU A 84 -13.33 15.41 -15.37
CA LEU A 84 -14.40 16.38 -15.56
C LEU A 84 -14.66 16.69 -17.03
N VAL A 85 -13.61 16.88 -17.84
CA VAL A 85 -13.76 17.11 -19.28
C VAL A 85 -14.31 15.88 -19.99
N LEU A 86 -13.79 14.69 -19.68
CA LEU A 86 -14.23 13.43 -20.28
C LEU A 86 -15.72 13.13 -19.99
N VAL A 87 -16.18 13.42 -18.77
CA VAL A 87 -17.55 13.15 -18.34
C VAL A 87 -18.53 14.24 -18.78
N ARG A 88 -18.14 15.52 -18.73
CA ARG A 88 -19.08 16.65 -18.91
C ARG A 88 -19.00 17.37 -20.26
N SER A 89 -17.89 17.33 -20.99
CA SER A 89 -17.69 18.16 -22.18
C SER A 89 -18.17 17.55 -23.52
N GLY A 90 -18.87 16.40 -23.52
CA GLY A 90 -19.48 15.84 -24.73
C GLY A 90 -18.49 15.21 -25.74
N ARG A 91 -18.74 15.34 -27.05
CA ARG A 91 -17.84 14.83 -28.12
C ARG A 91 -16.78 15.89 -28.43
N PHE A 92 -15.53 15.66 -28.01
CA PHE A 92 -14.37 16.47 -28.38
C PHE A 92 -13.32 15.62 -29.12
N VAL A 93 -12.51 16.27 -29.96
CA VAL A 93 -11.44 15.62 -30.72
C VAL A 93 -10.35 15.17 -29.74
N GLY A 94 -10.04 13.87 -29.70
CA GLY A 94 -9.06 13.27 -28.78
C GLY A 94 -9.66 12.44 -27.63
N ARG A 95 -10.99 12.33 -27.53
CA ARG A 95 -11.67 11.54 -26.48
C ARG A 95 -11.33 10.04 -26.46
N THR A 96 -10.91 9.46 -27.59
CA THR A 96 -10.55 8.03 -27.73
C THR A 96 -9.08 7.73 -27.43
N LEU A 97 -8.26 8.73 -27.10
CA LEU A 97 -6.85 8.56 -26.75
C LEU A 97 -6.63 8.31 -25.24
N PHE A 98 -7.70 8.38 -24.44
CA PHE A 98 -7.71 8.09 -23.00
C PHE A 98 -8.55 6.84 -22.71
#